data_AF-A0A1Q3ZGT9-F1
#
_entry.id   AF-A0A1Q3ZGT9-F1
#
_cell.length_a   1.000
_cell.length_b   1.000
_cell.length_c   1.000
_cell.angle_alpha   90.00
_cell.angle_beta   90.00
_cell.angle_gamma   90.00
#
_symmetry.space_group_name_H-M   'P 1'
#
loop_
_entity.id
_entity.type
_entity.pdbx_description
1 polymer ?
#
loop_
_entity_poly.entity_id
_entity_poly.type
_entity_poly.pdbx_seq_one_letter_code
_entity_poly.pdbx_strand_id
1 'polypeptide(L)'
;MKNTLHYLFLFSLLLGGNHVHSQAGNYFVTGSEWKVSLINHVYYPCVENETRIYYLEGDSIVGTETYQKVMRRGSKELRWMGGSVPSSACTYTTSSYNNEFVTLIRQDNYKTYLYENNQEQLLFDYDLEIGDFIQPCYVYTSGSVDSLEVVGIDTVQINGEDRRIFHVEDYHHTTTYKVVEGVAHFRGLLEPLIVLPLSITTMMECYGINGIGEYSFSGSESCAFNLGTETITDNDFIIYPVPSDKLLRIKSVEGNSIPILVTIFDLQGKSSETVPYAKEIDISHLENGGYILNVQFDNGKSINKLIMKN
;
A
#
# COMPACT_ATOMS: atom_id res chain seq x y z
N MET A 1 50.40 -51.93 24.63
CA MET A 1 48.96 -51.60 24.48
C MET A 1 48.55 -50.54 25.51
N LYS A 2 49.01 -49.31 25.32
CA LYS A 2 48.58 -48.07 26.00
C LYS A 2 48.93 -46.98 25.00
N ASN A 3 48.01 -46.07 24.67
CA ASN A 3 48.15 -44.92 23.72
C ASN A 3 47.30 -44.96 22.43
N THR A 4 46.15 -45.64 22.41
CA THR A 4 45.19 -45.51 21.28
C THR A 4 43.81 -45.00 21.68
N LEU A 5 43.60 -44.64 22.95
CA LEU A 5 42.29 -44.20 23.47
C LEU A 5 42.16 -42.68 23.68
N HIS A 6 43.25 -41.90 23.52
CA HIS A 6 43.22 -40.43 23.70
C HIS A 6 42.94 -39.65 22.40
N TYR A 7 43.06 -40.26 21.23
CA TYR A 7 42.79 -39.59 19.96
C TYR A 7 41.30 -39.62 19.55
N LEU A 8 40.49 -40.47 20.17
CA LEU A 8 39.06 -40.58 19.84
C LEU A 8 38.20 -39.51 20.55
N PHE A 9 38.70 -38.88 21.62
CA PHE A 9 37.97 -37.83 22.34
C PHE A 9 38.23 -36.41 21.79
N LEU A 10 39.30 -36.21 21.02
CA LEU A 10 39.60 -34.93 20.38
C LEU A 10 38.95 -34.77 19.00
N PHE A 11 38.45 -35.85 18.40
CA PHE A 11 37.75 -35.78 17.10
C PHE A 11 36.24 -35.50 17.24
N SER A 12 35.64 -35.71 18.42
CA SER A 12 34.22 -35.39 18.65
C SER A 12 33.98 -33.92 19.04
N LEU A 13 35.02 -33.18 19.42
CA LEU A 13 34.92 -31.76 19.80
C LEU A 13 35.01 -30.79 18.60
N LEU A 14 35.35 -31.29 17.40
CA LEU A 14 35.40 -30.49 16.16
C LEU A 14 34.14 -30.65 15.28
N LEU A 15 33.16 -31.44 15.73
CA LEU A 15 31.82 -31.54 15.13
C LEU A 15 30.76 -30.73 15.87
N GLY A 16 31.17 -29.87 16.81
CA GLY A 16 30.36 -28.72 17.23
C GLY A 16 30.32 -27.72 16.08
N GLY A 17 29.63 -28.09 14.99
CA GLY A 17 29.26 -27.15 13.96
C GLY A 17 28.50 -26.03 14.64
N ASN A 18 29.12 -24.86 14.72
CA ASN A 18 28.39 -23.64 14.99
C ASN A 18 27.33 -23.57 13.89
N HIS A 19 26.10 -23.92 14.21
CA HIS A 19 24.95 -23.45 13.46
C HIS A 19 24.98 -21.94 13.64
N VAL A 20 25.74 -21.28 12.77
CA VAL A 20 25.60 -19.84 12.57
C VAL A 20 24.21 -19.73 11.99
N HIS A 21 23.23 -19.49 12.86
CA HIS A 21 21.92 -19.06 12.42
C HIS A 21 22.18 -17.81 11.58
N SER A 22 21.96 -17.94 10.27
CA SER A 22 21.94 -16.78 9.38
C SER A 22 21.05 -15.74 10.04
N GLN A 23 21.46 -14.48 10.03
CA GLN A 23 20.54 -13.43 10.45
C GLN A 23 19.34 -13.44 9.50
N ALA A 24 18.15 -13.13 10.01
CA ALA A 24 16.98 -12.93 9.18
C ALA A 24 17.29 -11.86 8.13
N GLY A 25 16.96 -12.11 6.87
CA GLY A 25 17.05 -11.09 5.83
C GLY A 25 16.15 -9.90 6.15
N ASN A 26 16.44 -8.72 5.61
CA ASN A 26 15.56 -7.57 5.76
C ASN A 26 14.23 -7.84 5.04
N TYR A 27 13.12 -7.83 5.78
CA TYR A 27 11.77 -8.05 5.26
C TYR A 27 11.13 -6.77 4.73
N PHE A 28 11.56 -5.61 5.23
CA PHE A 28 10.99 -4.30 4.90
C PHE A 28 11.97 -3.47 4.11
N VAL A 29 12.24 -3.93 2.88
CA VAL A 29 13.11 -3.24 1.94
C VAL A 29 12.39 -2.01 1.38
N THR A 30 13.13 -0.91 1.18
CA THR A 30 12.56 0.27 0.53
C THR A 30 12.00 -0.10 -0.85
N GLY A 31 10.75 0.32 -1.10
CA GLY A 31 10.03 -0.02 -2.32
C GLY A 31 9.24 -1.32 -2.26
N SER A 32 9.19 -2.02 -1.13
CA SER A 32 8.26 -3.14 -0.92
C SER A 32 6.80 -2.72 -1.08
N GLU A 33 6.05 -3.50 -1.86
CA GLU A 33 4.64 -3.26 -2.20
C GLU A 33 3.83 -4.56 -2.16
N TRP A 34 2.63 -4.53 -1.57
CA TRP A 34 1.72 -5.67 -1.46
C TRP A 34 0.39 -5.33 -2.13
N LYS A 35 0.08 -6.01 -3.23
CA LYS A 35 -1.17 -5.83 -3.95
C LYS A 35 -2.20 -6.85 -3.49
N VAL A 36 -3.32 -6.36 -2.99
CA VAL A 36 -4.43 -7.15 -2.46
C VAL A 36 -5.70 -6.79 -3.22
N SER A 37 -6.45 -7.80 -3.63
CA SER A 37 -7.80 -7.64 -4.15
C SER A 37 -8.81 -8.08 -3.10
N LEU A 38 -9.85 -7.27 -2.96
CA LEU A 38 -10.87 -7.41 -1.96
C LEU A 38 -12.25 -7.32 -2.60
N ILE A 39 -13.14 -8.20 -2.18
CA ILE A 39 -14.57 -8.14 -2.51
C ILE A 39 -15.33 -8.06 -1.19
N ASN A 40 -16.00 -6.93 -0.96
CA ASN A 40 -16.85 -6.70 0.20
C ASN A 40 -18.31 -6.75 -0.21
N HIS A 41 -19.12 -7.44 0.59
CA HIS A 41 -20.56 -7.36 0.49
C HIS A 41 -21.04 -6.09 1.21
N VAL A 42 -21.61 -5.13 0.45
CA VAL A 42 -22.15 -3.90 1.03
C VAL A 42 -23.59 -4.13 1.50
N TYR A 43 -24.47 -4.47 0.56
CA TYR A 43 -25.83 -4.98 0.80
C TYR A 43 -26.30 -5.64 -0.49
N TYR A 44 -27.08 -6.71 -0.41
CA TYR A 44 -27.48 -7.45 -1.61
C TYR A 44 -28.34 -6.58 -2.55
N PRO A 45 -28.09 -6.58 -3.88
CA PRO A 45 -27.07 -7.31 -4.64
C PRO A 45 -25.86 -6.43 -5.04
N CYS A 46 -25.48 -5.46 -4.22
CA CYS A 46 -24.33 -4.59 -4.42
C CYS A 46 -23.07 -5.17 -3.75
N VAL A 47 -21.99 -5.26 -4.52
CA VAL A 47 -20.65 -5.63 -4.02
C VAL A 47 -19.68 -4.49 -4.28
N GLU A 48 -18.72 -4.33 -3.39
CA GLU A 48 -17.59 -3.42 -3.57
C GLU A 48 -16.36 -4.26 -3.92
N ASN A 49 -15.79 -3.99 -5.08
CA ASN A 49 -14.49 -4.51 -5.46
C ASN A 49 -13.44 -3.46 -5.14
N GLU A 50 -12.42 -3.82 -4.38
CA GLU A 50 -11.31 -2.95 -4.02
C GLU A 50 -9.99 -3.59 -4.44
N THR A 51 -9.14 -2.80 -5.09
CA THR A 51 -7.71 -3.12 -5.24
C THR A 51 -6.95 -2.20 -4.33
N ARG A 52 -6.15 -2.79 -3.43
CA ARG A 52 -5.32 -2.09 -2.46
C ARG A 52 -3.86 -2.43 -2.69
N ILE A 53 -3.00 -1.43 -2.62
CA ILE A 53 -1.55 -1.57 -2.63
C ILE A 53 -1.05 -0.99 -1.32
N TYR A 54 -0.54 -1.85 -0.43
CA TYR A 54 0.27 -1.39 0.70
C TYR A 54 1.69 -1.12 0.23
N TYR A 55 2.33 -0.10 0.77
CA TYR A 55 3.73 0.20 0.46
C TYR A 55 4.38 0.93 1.64
N LEU A 56 5.71 0.89 1.69
CA LEU A 56 6.49 1.53 2.75
C LEU A 56 6.87 2.97 2.37
N GLU A 57 6.64 3.93 3.26
CA GLU A 57 7.00 5.35 3.02
C GLU A 57 7.57 6.02 4.27
N GLY A 58 8.89 5.89 4.41
CA GLY A 58 9.63 6.44 5.54
C GLY A 58 9.38 5.70 6.85
N ASP A 59 9.94 6.24 7.93
CA ASP A 59 9.92 5.61 9.25
C ASP A 59 9.27 6.51 10.32
N SER A 60 9.10 5.94 11.49
CA SER A 60 8.71 6.60 12.73
C SER A 60 9.39 5.92 13.91
N ILE A 61 9.53 6.64 15.02
CA ILE A 61 10.10 6.11 16.26
C ILE A 61 8.99 6.03 17.31
N VAL A 62 8.83 4.85 17.90
CA VAL A 62 7.92 4.63 19.04
C VAL A 62 8.75 4.07 20.19
N GLY A 63 8.90 4.86 21.26
CA GLY A 63 9.82 4.50 22.34
C GLY A 63 11.27 4.51 21.86
N THR A 64 11.93 3.34 21.89
CA THR A 64 13.30 3.14 21.40
C THR A 64 13.36 2.47 20.03
N GLU A 65 12.22 2.01 19.51
CA GLU A 65 12.18 1.18 18.31
C GLU A 65 11.81 2.00 17.08
N THR A 66 12.44 1.67 15.95
CA THR A 66 12.14 2.27 14.65
C THR A 66 11.15 1.38 13.89
N TYR A 67 10.08 1.99 13.40
CA TYR A 67 9.05 1.35 12.59
C TYR A 67 9.02 1.96 11.19
N GLN A 68 8.70 1.14 10.20
CA GLN A 68 8.35 1.57 8.86
C GLN A 68 6.88 2.00 8.81
N LYS A 69 6.59 3.10 8.11
CA LYS A 69 5.21 3.52 7.87
C LYS A 69 4.62 2.71 6.72
N VAL A 70 3.50 2.03 6.98
CA VAL A 70 2.70 1.40 5.95
C VAL A 70 1.67 2.40 5.46
N MET A 71 1.79 2.73 4.18
CA MET A 71 0.84 3.53 3.45
C MET A 71 0.00 2.63 2.56
N ARG A 72 -1.16 3.12 2.11
CA ARG A 72 -1.96 2.45 1.09
C ARG A 72 -2.42 3.39 0.00
N ARG A 73 -2.58 2.81 -1.19
CA ARG A 73 -3.23 3.41 -2.35
C ARG A 73 -4.06 2.38 -3.09
N GLY A 74 -5.03 2.81 -3.88
CA GLY A 74 -5.93 1.87 -4.51
C GLY A 74 -7.16 2.50 -5.14
N SER A 75 -8.09 1.62 -5.49
CA SER A 75 -9.38 2.01 -6.04
C SER A 75 -10.49 1.08 -5.57
N LYS A 76 -11.68 1.63 -5.45
CA LYS A 76 -12.92 0.93 -5.12
C LYS A 76 -13.92 1.10 -6.24
N GLU A 77 -14.65 0.05 -6.55
CA GLU A 77 -15.72 0.02 -7.55
C GLU A 77 -16.95 -0.67 -6.95
N LEU A 78 -18.08 0.04 -6.91
CA LEU A 78 -19.37 -0.60 -6.63
C LEU A 78 -19.89 -1.30 -7.88
N ARG A 79 -20.22 -2.58 -7.75
CA ARG A 79 -20.81 -3.39 -8.80
C ARG A 79 -22.17 -3.92 -8.39
N TRP A 80 -23.14 -3.73 -9.28
CA TRP A 80 -24.46 -4.31 -9.16
C TRP A 80 -24.46 -5.74 -9.71
N MET A 81 -24.79 -6.72 -8.86
CA MET A 81 -24.95 -8.14 -9.23
C MET A 81 -26.41 -8.56 -9.38
N GLY A 82 -27.36 -7.62 -9.28
CA GLY A 82 -28.79 -7.90 -9.37
C GLY A 82 -29.29 -8.01 -10.81
N GLY A 83 -30.63 -8.01 -10.95
CA GLY A 83 -31.30 -8.03 -12.25
C GLY A 83 -31.14 -6.74 -13.06
N SER A 84 -31.99 -6.55 -14.06
CA SER A 84 -31.81 -5.61 -15.18
C SER A 84 -31.67 -4.12 -14.82
N VAL A 85 -32.01 -3.70 -13.60
CA VAL A 85 -31.98 -2.29 -13.19
C VAL A 85 -31.19 -2.15 -11.89
N PRO A 86 -30.03 -1.48 -11.91
CA PRO A 86 -29.30 -1.13 -10.69
C PRO A 86 -30.20 -0.31 -9.77
N SER A 87 -30.26 -0.66 -8.49
CA SER A 87 -30.86 0.24 -7.49
C SER A 87 -30.09 1.56 -7.48
N SER A 88 -30.75 2.69 -7.24
CA SER A 88 -30.07 3.99 -7.09
C SER A 88 -28.99 3.98 -6.00
N ALA A 89 -29.15 3.12 -4.99
CA ALA A 89 -28.18 2.93 -3.93
C ALA A 89 -26.87 2.25 -4.41
N CYS A 90 -26.89 1.48 -5.51
CA CYS A 90 -25.73 0.79 -6.09
C CYS A 90 -25.43 1.38 -7.47
N THR A 91 -25.21 2.69 -7.49
CA THR A 91 -24.76 3.36 -8.71
C THR A 91 -23.29 2.99 -8.92
N TYR A 92 -22.89 2.66 -10.15
CA TYR A 92 -21.49 2.41 -10.48
C TYR A 92 -20.67 3.66 -10.12
N THR A 93 -19.90 3.55 -9.05
CA THR A 93 -19.00 4.60 -8.59
C THR A 93 -17.62 3.99 -8.46
N THR A 94 -16.67 4.60 -9.15
CA THR A 94 -15.25 4.34 -8.95
C THR A 94 -14.69 5.46 -8.12
N SER A 95 -13.97 5.11 -7.05
CA SER A 95 -13.17 6.07 -6.27
C SER A 95 -11.75 5.55 -6.18
N SER A 96 -10.79 6.48 -6.12
CA SER A 96 -9.39 6.16 -5.85
C SER A 96 -8.96 6.88 -4.58
N TYR A 97 -7.99 6.28 -3.89
CA TYR A 97 -7.32 6.86 -2.74
C TYR A 97 -5.82 6.67 -2.92
N ASN A 98 -5.05 7.63 -2.42
CA ASN A 98 -3.60 7.61 -2.51
C ASN A 98 -2.98 8.16 -1.22
N ASN A 99 -1.80 7.65 -0.87
CA ASN A 99 -1.01 8.09 0.28
C ASN A 99 -1.77 8.09 1.62
N GLU A 100 -2.64 7.09 1.85
CA GLU A 100 -3.32 6.95 3.15
C GLU A 100 -2.43 6.20 4.13
N PHE A 101 -2.16 6.81 5.29
CA PHE A 101 -1.48 6.12 6.39
C PHE A 101 -2.36 4.98 6.93
N VAL A 102 -1.76 3.80 7.11
CA VAL A 102 -2.45 2.61 7.63
C VAL A 102 -1.96 2.28 9.03
N THR A 103 -0.68 1.98 9.17
CA THR A 103 -0.09 1.51 10.43
C THR A 103 1.43 1.65 10.41
N LEU A 104 2.07 1.31 11.52
CA LEU A 104 3.52 1.18 11.65
C LEU A 104 3.88 -0.30 11.78
N ILE A 105 4.91 -0.76 11.05
CA ILE A 105 5.44 -2.13 11.17
C ILE A 105 6.93 -2.15 11.43
N ARG A 106 7.42 -3.15 12.16
CA ARG A 106 8.86 -3.36 12.33
C ARG A 106 9.22 -4.83 12.34
N GLN A 107 10.48 -5.11 12.01
CA GLN A 107 11.05 -6.44 12.08
C GLN A 107 11.96 -6.51 13.30
N ASP A 108 11.96 -7.66 13.98
CA ASP A 108 12.98 -8.04 14.93
C ASP A 108 13.27 -9.53 14.75
N ASN A 109 14.45 -9.81 14.21
CA ASN A 109 14.87 -11.14 13.74
C ASN A 109 13.85 -11.74 12.77
N TYR A 110 13.37 -12.95 13.05
CA TYR A 110 12.40 -13.69 12.25
C TYR A 110 10.94 -13.29 12.54
N LYS A 111 10.72 -12.24 13.33
CA LYS A 111 9.38 -11.79 13.69
C LYS A 111 9.11 -10.41 13.13
N THR A 112 7.87 -10.18 12.75
CA THR A 112 7.37 -8.86 12.37
C THR A 112 6.25 -8.46 13.29
N TYR A 113 6.14 -7.16 13.51
CA TYR A 113 5.20 -6.57 14.44
C TYR A 113 4.51 -5.39 13.77
N LEU A 114 3.26 -5.16 14.16
CA LEU A 114 2.54 -3.94 13.85
C LEU A 114 2.27 -3.16 15.14
N TYR A 115 2.16 -1.85 15.03
CA TYR A 115 1.81 -0.99 16.16
C TYR A 115 0.45 -0.35 15.94
N GLU A 116 -0.54 -0.79 16.73
CA GLU A 116 -1.94 -0.33 16.66
C GLU A 116 -2.47 -0.11 18.08
N ASN A 117 -3.34 0.89 18.28
CA ASN A 117 -3.97 1.16 19.59
C ASN A 117 -2.98 1.35 20.75
N ASN A 118 -1.83 1.99 20.45
CA ASN A 118 -0.71 2.17 21.38
C ASN A 118 -0.09 0.88 21.92
N GLN A 119 -0.25 -0.23 21.18
CA GLN A 119 0.34 -1.51 21.53
C GLN A 119 1.00 -2.13 20.31
N GLU A 120 2.06 -2.87 20.60
CA GLU A 120 2.67 -3.72 19.61
C GLU A 120 2.00 -5.09 19.58
N GLN A 121 1.76 -5.59 18.37
CA GLN A 121 1.18 -6.90 18.14
C GLN A 121 2.04 -7.67 17.15
N LEU A 122 2.24 -8.96 17.42
CA LEU A 122 2.89 -9.87 16.49
C LEU A 122 2.07 -9.93 15.20
N LEU A 123 2.73 -9.68 14.06
CA LEU A 123 2.15 -9.75 12.73
C LEU A 123 2.49 -11.08 12.06
N PHE A 124 3.77 -11.48 12.08
CA PHE A 124 4.23 -12.79 11.61
C PHE A 124 5.38 -13.30 12.47
N ASP A 125 5.40 -14.60 12.72
CA ASP A 125 6.56 -15.34 13.23
C ASP A 125 7.04 -16.29 12.14
N TYR A 126 8.31 -16.16 11.74
CA TYR A 126 8.94 -17.03 10.75
C TYR A 126 9.97 -17.97 11.39
N ASP A 127 10.16 -17.95 12.71
CA ASP A 127 11.04 -18.89 13.40
C ASP A 127 10.31 -20.23 13.65
N LEU A 128 9.91 -20.87 12.55
CA LEU A 128 9.04 -22.04 12.54
C LEU A 128 9.69 -23.24 11.86
N GLU A 129 9.43 -24.42 12.40
CA GLU A 129 9.77 -25.72 11.86
C GLU A 129 8.51 -26.52 11.50
N ILE A 130 8.67 -27.64 10.78
CA ILE A 130 7.54 -28.55 10.47
C ILE A 130 7.02 -29.14 11.80
N GLY A 131 5.72 -29.06 12.01
CA GLY A 131 5.03 -29.44 13.25
C GLY A 131 4.79 -28.29 14.22
N ASP A 132 5.39 -27.11 13.99
CA ASP A 132 5.06 -25.91 14.76
C ASP A 132 3.70 -25.34 14.34
N PHE A 133 3.09 -24.57 15.23
CA PHE A 133 1.83 -23.91 14.97
C PHE A 133 2.03 -22.41 14.77
N ILE A 134 1.49 -21.89 13.67
CA ILE A 134 1.37 -20.45 13.48
C ILE A 134 0.31 -19.94 14.46
N GLN A 135 0.71 -19.07 15.38
CA GLN A 135 -0.26 -18.30 16.13
C GLN A 135 -1.04 -17.43 15.14
N PRO A 136 -2.37 -17.44 15.17
CA PRO A 136 -3.19 -16.61 14.29
C PRO A 136 -2.95 -15.12 14.61
N CYS A 137 -1.91 -14.56 14.01
CA CYS A 137 -1.59 -13.15 14.08
C CYS A 137 -2.63 -12.42 13.21
N TYR A 138 -3.33 -11.45 13.79
CA TYR A 138 -4.39 -10.69 13.11
C TYR A 138 -5.62 -11.50 12.63
N VAL A 139 -5.97 -12.62 13.28
CA VAL A 139 -7.27 -13.26 13.04
C VAL A 139 -8.34 -12.61 13.92
N TYR A 140 -8.97 -11.55 13.41
CA TYR A 140 -10.28 -11.12 13.89
C TYR A 140 -11.33 -12.13 13.45
N THR A 141 -11.46 -13.26 14.15
CA THR A 141 -12.74 -13.95 14.19
C THR A 141 -13.10 -14.25 15.63
N SER A 142 -14.34 -13.94 15.99
CA SER A 142 -14.97 -14.24 17.27
C SER A 142 -15.32 -15.73 17.44
N GLY A 143 -14.68 -16.61 16.66
CA GLY A 143 -14.83 -18.06 16.72
C GLY A 143 -13.47 -18.71 17.03
N SER A 144 -13.49 -19.87 17.66
CA SER A 144 -12.30 -20.69 17.90
C SER A 144 -11.55 -20.91 16.59
N VAL A 145 -10.46 -20.18 16.40
CA VAL A 145 -9.57 -20.39 15.26
C VAL A 145 -8.75 -21.61 15.59
N ASP A 146 -8.90 -22.66 14.79
CA ASP A 146 -8.01 -23.81 14.86
C ASP A 146 -6.58 -23.33 14.57
N SER A 147 -5.63 -23.74 15.41
CA SER A 147 -4.22 -23.47 15.19
C SER A 147 -3.79 -24.03 13.84
N LEU A 148 -3.03 -23.26 13.06
CA LEU A 148 -2.53 -23.73 11.77
C LEU A 148 -1.16 -24.38 11.95
N GLU A 149 -1.04 -25.65 11.60
CA GLU A 149 0.21 -26.41 11.71
C GLU A 149 1.06 -26.21 10.45
N VAL A 150 2.37 -26.02 10.61
CA VAL A 150 3.34 -26.03 9.52
C VAL A 150 3.56 -27.48 9.08
N VAL A 151 3.03 -27.84 7.92
CA VAL A 151 3.12 -29.21 7.38
C VAL A 151 4.24 -29.37 6.35
N GLY A 152 4.79 -28.25 5.86
CA GLY A 152 5.86 -28.25 4.88
C GLY A 152 6.56 -26.91 4.79
N ILE A 153 7.83 -26.94 4.39
CA ILE A 153 8.65 -25.76 4.16
C ILE A 153 9.35 -25.91 2.81
N ASP A 154 9.05 -25.00 1.89
CA ASP A 154 9.75 -24.84 0.61
C ASP A 154 10.61 -23.56 0.62
N THR A 155 11.27 -23.28 -0.49
CA THR A 155 12.07 -22.08 -0.69
C THR A 155 11.68 -21.38 -1.99
N VAL A 156 11.74 -20.04 -2.00
CA VAL A 156 11.58 -19.20 -3.18
C VAL A 156 12.62 -18.10 -3.17
N GLN A 157 13.14 -17.74 -4.34
CA GLN A 157 14.05 -16.62 -4.49
C GLN A 157 13.25 -15.33 -4.69
N ILE A 158 13.50 -14.32 -3.85
CA ILE A 158 12.86 -13.00 -3.90
C ILE A 158 13.98 -11.96 -3.82
N ASN A 159 14.11 -11.10 -4.84
CA ASN A 159 15.19 -10.12 -4.93
C ASN A 159 16.60 -10.71 -4.71
N GLY A 160 16.83 -11.91 -5.26
CA GLY A 160 18.11 -12.62 -5.14
C GLY A 160 18.36 -13.34 -3.81
N GLU A 161 17.44 -13.26 -2.84
CA GLU A 161 17.54 -13.94 -1.54
C GLU A 161 16.58 -15.12 -1.46
N ASP A 162 17.06 -16.23 -0.89
CA ASP A 162 16.22 -17.38 -0.60
C ASP A 162 15.33 -17.08 0.61
N ARG A 163 14.01 -17.26 0.43
CA ARG A 163 12.97 -17.05 1.44
C ARG A 163 12.18 -18.34 1.62
N ARG A 164 11.81 -18.67 2.85
CA ARG A 164 10.98 -19.86 3.11
C ARG A 164 9.52 -19.63 2.73
N ILE A 165 8.89 -20.67 2.20
CA ILE A 165 7.44 -20.78 2.05
C ILE A 165 6.97 -21.81 3.07
N PHE A 166 6.20 -21.36 4.06
CA PHE A 166 5.53 -22.23 5.01
C PHE A 166 4.18 -22.66 4.42
N HIS A 167 4.00 -23.95 4.28
CA HIS A 167 2.71 -24.56 3.96
C HIS A 167 2.04 -24.91 5.28
N VAL A 168 0.87 -24.34 5.52
CA VAL A 168 0.15 -24.51 6.78
C VAL A 168 -1.24 -25.04 6.59
N GLU A 169 -1.68 -25.91 7.47
CA GLU A 169 -2.99 -26.57 7.40
C GLU A 169 -3.81 -26.32 8.65
N ASP A 170 -5.13 -26.30 8.49
CA ASP A 170 -6.05 -26.34 9.60
C ASP A 170 -6.01 -27.70 10.31
N TYR A 171 -6.50 -27.76 11.55
CA TYR A 171 -6.56 -29.00 12.34
C TYR A 171 -7.28 -30.16 11.62
N HIS A 172 -8.18 -29.84 10.69
CA HIS A 172 -8.91 -30.83 9.90
C HIS A 172 -8.20 -31.23 8.60
N HIS A 173 -7.02 -30.69 8.31
CA HIS A 173 -6.23 -30.94 7.09
C HIS A 173 -7.06 -30.81 5.80
N THR A 174 -7.96 -29.83 5.76
CA THR A 174 -8.86 -29.63 4.63
C THR A 174 -8.30 -28.67 3.61
N THR A 175 -7.48 -27.72 4.07
CA THR A 175 -6.96 -26.65 3.22
C THR A 175 -5.53 -26.31 3.59
N THR A 176 -4.63 -26.33 2.60
CA THR A 176 -3.25 -25.86 2.74
C THR A 176 -3.15 -24.39 2.32
N TYR A 177 -2.64 -23.55 3.20
CA TYR A 177 -2.36 -22.15 2.98
C TYR A 177 -0.86 -21.90 2.89
N LYS A 178 -0.47 -20.77 2.31
CA LYS A 178 0.94 -20.37 2.19
C LYS A 178 1.22 -19.09 2.98
N VAL A 179 2.31 -19.10 3.72
CA VAL A 179 2.95 -17.93 4.33
C VAL A 179 4.37 -17.84 3.77
N VAL A 180 4.76 -16.67 3.29
CA VAL A 180 6.08 -16.45 2.68
C VAL A 180 6.88 -15.53 3.57
N GLU A 181 8.07 -16.00 3.95
CA GLU A 181 8.99 -15.29 4.83
C GLU A 181 9.32 -13.89 4.31
N GLY A 182 9.08 -12.88 5.14
CA GLY A 182 9.31 -11.47 4.82
C GLY A 182 8.35 -10.86 3.81
N VAL A 183 7.34 -11.61 3.36
CA VAL A 183 6.35 -11.14 2.41
C VAL A 183 5.01 -11.00 3.12
N ALA A 184 4.26 -12.09 3.34
CA ALA A 184 2.96 -12.15 3.99
C ALA A 184 2.34 -13.54 3.78
N HIS A 185 1.06 -13.72 4.11
CA HIS A 185 0.26 -14.88 3.70
C HIS A 185 -0.60 -14.60 2.46
N PHE A 186 -1.20 -15.64 1.89
CA PHE A 186 -1.95 -15.62 0.62
C PHE A 186 -3.14 -14.64 0.53
N ARG A 187 -3.57 -14.04 1.65
CA ARG A 187 -4.67 -13.06 1.68
C ARG A 187 -4.18 -11.60 1.75
N GLY A 188 -2.94 -11.38 2.19
CA GLY A 188 -2.31 -10.06 2.21
C GLY A 188 -1.47 -9.85 3.47
N LEU A 189 -0.92 -8.64 3.60
CA LEU A 189 -0.02 -8.24 4.69
C LEU A 189 -0.75 -8.00 6.01
N LEU A 190 -1.94 -7.39 5.94
CA LEU A 190 -2.71 -6.94 7.11
C LEU A 190 -4.12 -7.58 7.15
N GLU A 191 -4.39 -8.47 6.21
CA GLU A 191 -5.66 -9.12 6.04
C GLU A 191 -5.77 -10.31 7.01
N PRO A 192 -6.95 -10.59 7.56
CA PRO A 192 -7.12 -11.77 8.40
C PRO A 192 -6.89 -13.05 7.59
N LEU A 193 -6.08 -13.96 8.14
CA LEU A 193 -5.75 -15.24 7.51
C LEU A 193 -6.98 -16.15 7.32
N ILE A 194 -7.91 -16.11 8.27
CA ILE A 194 -9.18 -16.83 8.24
C ILE A 194 -10.32 -15.81 8.32
N VAL A 195 -11.27 -15.91 7.40
CA VAL A 195 -12.39 -14.98 7.28
C VAL A 195 -13.68 -15.79 7.29
N LEU A 196 -14.67 -15.34 8.05
CA LEU A 196 -15.98 -15.98 8.02
C LEU A 196 -16.63 -15.80 6.64
N PRO A 197 -17.29 -16.84 6.10
CA PRO A 197 -17.62 -16.96 4.68
C PRO A 197 -18.66 -15.96 4.12
N LEU A 198 -19.15 -14.99 4.89
CA LEU A 198 -20.40 -14.28 4.57
C LEU A 198 -20.27 -12.79 4.24
N SER A 199 -19.08 -12.17 4.25
CA SER A 199 -19.01 -10.73 3.98
C SER A 199 -17.79 -10.21 3.22
N ILE A 200 -16.63 -10.86 3.30
CA ILE A 200 -15.37 -10.29 2.84
C ILE A 200 -14.48 -11.39 2.26
N THR A 201 -14.04 -11.22 1.01
CA THR A 201 -13.03 -12.09 0.38
C THR A 201 -11.81 -11.25 0.04
N THR A 202 -10.67 -11.57 0.66
CA THR A 202 -9.36 -10.98 0.39
C THR A 202 -8.46 -11.99 -0.30
N MET A 203 -7.67 -11.53 -1.26
CA MET A 203 -6.62 -12.34 -1.89
C MET A 203 -5.43 -11.45 -2.19
N MET A 204 -4.24 -11.89 -1.79
CA MET A 204 -3.01 -11.25 -2.22
C MET A 204 -2.71 -11.66 -3.65
N GLU A 205 -2.64 -10.68 -4.55
CA GLU A 205 -2.29 -10.94 -5.95
C GLU A 205 -0.79 -11.15 -6.07
N CYS A 206 -0.02 -10.22 -5.50
CA CYS A 206 1.43 -10.26 -5.57
C CYS A 206 2.13 -9.35 -4.54
N TYR A 207 3.42 -9.63 -4.38
CA TYR A 207 4.42 -8.79 -3.71
C TYR A 207 5.42 -8.31 -4.74
N GLY A 208 5.91 -7.10 -4.57
CA GLY A 208 6.91 -6.51 -5.44
C GLY A 208 7.81 -5.53 -4.74
N ILE A 209 8.91 -5.19 -5.42
CA ILE A 209 9.91 -4.23 -4.96
C ILE A 209 10.13 -3.23 -6.09
N ASN A 210 9.99 -1.94 -5.79
CA ASN A 210 10.13 -0.85 -6.76
C ASN A 210 9.26 -1.03 -8.01
N GLY A 211 8.01 -1.47 -7.83
CA GLY A 211 7.07 -1.73 -8.91
C GLY A 211 7.33 -3.00 -9.73
N ILE A 212 8.34 -3.81 -9.38
CA ILE A 212 8.62 -5.10 -10.02
C ILE A 212 7.99 -6.21 -9.18
N GLY A 213 7.12 -7.02 -9.78
CA GLY A 213 6.53 -8.18 -9.11
C GLY A 213 7.57 -9.28 -8.87
N GLU A 214 7.78 -9.61 -7.59
CA GLU A 214 8.76 -10.61 -7.15
C GLU A 214 8.09 -11.94 -6.77
N TYR A 215 6.83 -11.91 -6.31
CA TYR A 215 6.12 -13.10 -5.90
C TYR A 215 4.61 -12.98 -6.17
N SER A 216 3.97 -14.06 -6.63
CA SER A 216 2.52 -14.12 -6.83
C SER A 216 1.93 -15.41 -6.26
N PHE A 217 0.85 -15.28 -5.48
CA PHE A 217 0.12 -16.42 -4.94
C PHE A 217 -0.84 -17.03 -5.97
N SER A 218 -1.37 -16.22 -6.89
CA SER A 218 -2.30 -16.64 -7.94
C SER A 218 -1.60 -17.17 -9.19
N GLY A 219 -0.27 -17.02 -9.29
CA GLY A 219 0.49 -17.30 -10.50
C GLY A 219 0.17 -16.35 -11.66
N SER A 220 -0.52 -15.23 -11.39
CA SER A 220 -0.85 -14.26 -12.44
C SER A 220 0.39 -13.46 -12.84
N GLU A 221 0.66 -13.38 -14.14
CA GLU A 221 1.81 -12.64 -14.70
C GLU A 221 1.71 -11.12 -14.51
N SER A 222 0.52 -10.58 -14.28
CA SER A 222 0.29 -9.13 -14.17
C SER A 222 0.43 -8.62 -12.73
N CYS A 223 1.65 -8.57 -12.21
CA CYS A 223 1.95 -7.80 -11.00
C CYS A 223 2.27 -6.34 -11.35
N ALA A 224 1.33 -5.67 -12.02
CA ALA A 224 1.47 -4.24 -12.31
C ALA A 224 1.04 -3.42 -11.10
N PHE A 225 2.00 -2.71 -10.51
CA PHE A 225 1.72 -1.71 -9.48
C PHE A 225 1.33 -0.41 -10.16
N ASN A 226 0.11 0.08 -9.90
CA ASN A 226 -0.24 1.43 -10.28
C ASN A 226 0.65 2.38 -9.45
N LEU A 227 1.54 3.13 -10.11
CA LEU A 227 2.28 4.21 -9.46
C LEU A 227 1.25 5.22 -8.98
N GLY A 228 1.27 5.55 -7.68
CA GLY A 228 0.36 6.53 -7.12
C GLY A 228 0.55 7.85 -7.87
N THR A 229 -0.49 8.34 -8.52
CA THR A 229 -0.49 9.73 -8.97
C THR A 229 -0.78 10.57 -7.73
N GLU A 230 0.12 11.49 -7.37
CA GLU A 230 -0.21 12.53 -6.40
C GLU A 230 -1.48 13.22 -6.90
N THR A 231 -2.60 12.93 -6.25
CA THR A 231 -3.84 13.66 -6.49
C THR A 231 -3.66 14.97 -5.76
N ILE A 232 -3.02 15.93 -6.42
CA ILE A 232 -2.92 17.29 -5.90
C ILE A 232 -4.36 17.78 -5.75
N THR A 233 -4.87 17.80 -4.52
CA THR A 233 -6.13 18.46 -4.17
C THR A 233 -5.88 19.96 -4.17
N ASP A 234 -5.58 20.51 -5.34
CA ASP A 234 -5.25 21.93 -5.52
C ASP A 234 -6.55 22.72 -5.76
N ASN A 235 -7.36 22.89 -4.72
CA ASN A 235 -8.49 23.80 -4.79
C ASN A 235 -8.43 24.86 -3.68
N ASP A 236 -7.27 25.51 -3.52
CA ASP A 236 -7.15 26.74 -2.71
C ASP A 236 -7.95 27.92 -3.34
N PHE A 237 -8.29 27.83 -4.62
CA PHE A 237 -9.16 28.77 -5.32
C PHE A 237 -9.90 28.18 -6.52
N ILE A 238 -11.00 28.84 -6.90
CA ILE A 238 -11.84 28.58 -8.07
C ILE A 238 -11.70 29.76 -9.03
N ILE A 239 -11.52 29.48 -10.33
CA ILE A 239 -11.57 30.48 -11.40
C ILE A 239 -12.89 30.37 -12.15
N TYR A 240 -13.60 31.48 -12.35
CA TYR A 240 -14.82 31.50 -13.16
C TYR A 240 -15.10 32.89 -13.76
N PRO A 241 -15.85 32.98 -14.88
CA PRO A 241 -16.24 31.85 -15.73
C PRO A 241 -15.04 31.34 -16.54
N VAL A 242 -15.02 30.05 -16.83
CA VAL A 242 -14.13 29.46 -17.84
C VAL A 242 -15.02 28.61 -18.75
N PRO A 243 -15.14 28.92 -20.05
CA PRO A 243 -14.49 30.02 -20.80
C PRO A 243 -14.96 31.44 -20.42
N SER A 244 -14.19 32.47 -20.80
CA SER A 244 -14.56 33.89 -20.65
C SER A 244 -14.00 34.77 -21.78
N ASP A 245 -14.72 35.82 -22.15
CA ASP A 245 -14.31 36.74 -23.24
C ASP A 245 -13.53 37.95 -22.71
N LYS A 246 -13.65 38.26 -21.41
CA LYS A 246 -13.15 39.52 -20.84
C LYS A 246 -12.60 39.38 -19.44
N LEU A 247 -13.36 38.82 -18.52
CA LEU A 247 -13.01 38.84 -17.10
C LEU A 247 -12.98 37.44 -16.50
N LEU A 248 -11.93 37.14 -15.75
CA LEU A 248 -11.83 35.98 -14.89
C LEU A 248 -11.92 36.42 -13.43
N ARG A 249 -12.67 35.68 -12.62
CA ARG A 249 -12.76 35.90 -11.17
C ARG A 249 -12.08 34.77 -10.44
N ILE A 250 -11.24 35.13 -9.47
CA ILE A 250 -10.58 34.17 -8.58
C ILE A 250 -11.28 34.23 -7.21
N LYS A 251 -11.93 33.14 -6.82
CA LYS A 251 -12.50 32.96 -5.48
C LYS A 251 -11.64 31.99 -4.68
N SER A 252 -11.01 32.47 -3.60
CA SER A 252 -10.33 31.59 -2.64
C SER A 252 -11.33 30.72 -1.88
N VAL A 253 -10.96 29.47 -1.59
CA VAL A 253 -11.83 28.43 -0.99
C VAL A 253 -11.46 28.13 0.47
N GLU A 254 -10.78 29.05 1.15
CA GLU A 254 -10.15 28.90 2.48
C GLU A 254 -8.70 28.41 2.40
N GLY A 255 -7.81 29.14 3.08
CA GLY A 255 -6.38 28.87 3.15
C GLY A 255 -5.64 30.01 3.85
N ASN A 256 -4.56 29.70 4.56
CA ASN A 256 -3.73 30.68 5.29
C ASN A 256 -2.74 31.45 4.40
N SER A 257 -2.82 31.29 3.08
CA SER A 257 -1.86 31.83 2.12
C SER A 257 -2.50 32.90 1.26
N ILE A 258 -1.83 34.02 1.06
CA ILE A 258 -2.37 35.18 0.36
C ILE A 258 -1.85 35.16 -1.09
N PRO A 259 -2.72 35.17 -2.11
CA PRO A 259 -2.30 35.35 -3.50
C PRO A 259 -1.61 36.71 -3.69
N ILE A 260 -0.42 36.72 -4.30
CA ILE A 260 0.39 37.93 -4.51
C ILE A 260 0.53 38.29 -5.99
N LEU A 261 0.65 37.30 -6.87
CA LEU A 261 0.94 37.51 -8.30
C LEU A 261 0.12 36.55 -9.15
N VAL A 262 -0.25 37.01 -10.33
CA VAL A 262 -0.87 36.21 -11.36
C VAL A 262 -0.06 36.33 -12.64
N THR A 263 0.29 35.19 -13.23
CA THR A 263 0.97 35.11 -14.52
C THR A 263 0.13 34.30 -15.47
N ILE A 264 -0.06 34.80 -16.70
CA ILE A 264 -0.74 34.07 -17.77
C ILE A 264 0.30 33.60 -18.77
N PHE A 265 0.31 32.31 -19.06
CA PHE A 265 1.17 31.67 -20.05
C PHE A 265 0.33 31.19 -21.24
N ASP A 266 0.88 31.28 -22.44
CA ASP A 266 0.36 30.49 -23.56
C ASP A 266 0.65 28.99 -23.36
N LEU A 267 0.10 28.15 -24.24
CA LEU A 267 0.31 26.69 -24.17
C LEU A 267 1.76 26.26 -24.50
N GLN A 268 2.61 27.18 -24.96
CA GLN A 268 4.04 26.95 -25.16
C GLN A 268 4.87 27.36 -23.93
N GLY A 269 4.22 27.84 -22.86
CA GLY A 269 4.88 28.25 -21.61
C GLY A 269 5.51 29.64 -21.68
N LYS A 270 5.25 30.42 -22.73
CA LYS A 270 5.72 31.81 -22.81
C LYS A 270 4.75 32.69 -22.02
N SER A 271 5.28 33.46 -21.09
CA SER A 271 4.48 34.42 -20.31
C SER A 271 3.91 35.49 -21.23
N SER A 272 2.59 35.60 -21.27
CA SER A 272 1.88 36.68 -21.94
C SER A 272 1.85 37.92 -21.07
N GLU A 273 1.57 37.76 -19.76
CA GLU A 273 1.52 38.86 -18.80
C GLU A 273 1.81 38.37 -17.36
N THR A 274 2.35 39.24 -16.51
CA THR A 274 2.42 39.05 -15.05
C THR A 274 1.91 40.30 -14.36
N VAL A 275 0.87 40.17 -13.54
CA VAL A 275 0.22 41.27 -12.82
C VAL A 275 0.13 40.97 -11.32
N PRO A 276 0.11 42.00 -10.46
CA PRO A 276 -0.27 41.83 -9.06
C PRO A 276 -1.65 41.17 -8.95
N TYR A 277 -1.83 40.32 -7.94
CA TYR A 277 -3.12 39.63 -7.76
C TYR A 277 -4.27 40.63 -7.63
N ALA A 278 -5.33 40.37 -8.40
CA ALA A 278 -6.62 41.03 -8.29
C ALA A 278 -7.73 39.97 -8.32
N LYS A 279 -8.85 40.27 -7.64
CA LYS A 279 -10.03 39.39 -7.63
C LYS A 279 -10.63 39.18 -9.02
N GLU A 280 -10.45 40.18 -9.90
CA GLU A 280 -10.86 40.15 -11.29
C GLU A 280 -9.64 40.41 -12.18
N ILE A 281 -9.46 39.59 -13.21
CA ILE A 281 -8.36 39.70 -14.17
C ILE A 281 -8.97 39.93 -15.55
N ASP A 282 -8.52 40.98 -16.22
CA ASP A 282 -8.92 41.31 -17.58
C ASP A 282 -8.08 40.53 -18.59
N ILE A 283 -8.73 39.64 -19.33
CA ILE A 283 -8.17 38.83 -20.41
C ILE A 283 -8.68 39.25 -21.79
N SER A 284 -9.36 40.40 -21.91
CA SER A 284 -9.92 40.88 -23.17
C SER A 284 -8.88 41.16 -24.25
N HIS A 285 -7.63 41.40 -23.83
CA HIS A 285 -6.50 41.65 -24.71
C HIS A 285 -5.86 40.38 -25.28
N LEU A 286 -6.20 39.19 -24.75
CA LEU A 286 -5.68 37.91 -25.22
C LEU A 286 -6.41 37.45 -26.49
N GLU A 287 -5.69 36.77 -27.37
CA GLU A 287 -6.29 36.10 -28.52
C GLU A 287 -7.12 34.89 -28.07
N ASN A 288 -8.07 34.47 -28.91
CA ASN A 288 -8.91 33.32 -28.62
C ASN A 288 -8.07 32.02 -28.57
N GLY A 289 -8.21 31.24 -27.49
CA GLY A 289 -7.37 30.07 -27.26
C GLY A 289 -7.32 29.61 -25.80
N GLY A 290 -6.50 28.59 -25.55
CA GLY A 290 -6.22 28.08 -24.21
C GLY A 290 -4.99 28.75 -23.60
N TYR A 291 -5.02 29.00 -22.29
CA TYR A 291 -3.91 29.60 -21.54
C TYR A 291 -3.78 28.94 -20.17
N ILE A 292 -2.59 29.02 -19.58
CA ILE A 292 -2.33 28.59 -18.20
C ILE A 292 -2.26 29.84 -17.32
N LEU A 293 -3.15 29.94 -16.35
CA LEU A 293 -3.11 30.97 -15.31
C LEU A 293 -2.39 30.39 -14.09
N ASN A 294 -1.26 30.99 -13.76
CA ASN A 294 -0.49 30.72 -12.54
C ASN A 294 -0.83 31.76 -11.48
N VAL A 295 -1.12 31.32 -10.26
CA VAL A 295 -1.27 32.18 -9.08
C VAL A 295 -0.15 31.84 -8.11
N GLN A 296 0.69 32.83 -7.79
CA GLN A 296 1.73 32.71 -6.78
C GLN A 296 1.24 33.29 -5.45
N PHE A 297 1.63 32.64 -4.36
CA PHE A 297 1.26 32.97 -2.99
C PHE A 297 2.47 33.49 -2.20
N ASP A 298 2.19 34.23 -1.13
CA ASP A 298 3.18 34.79 -0.20
C ASP A 298 4.08 33.73 0.46
N ASN A 299 3.58 32.52 0.66
CA ASN A 299 4.34 31.39 1.20
C ASN A 299 5.25 30.69 0.16
N GLY A 300 5.33 31.20 -1.07
CA GLY A 300 6.13 30.62 -2.15
C GLY A 300 5.44 29.50 -2.94
N LYS A 301 4.22 29.08 -2.57
CA LYS A 301 3.41 28.16 -3.37
C LYS A 301 2.99 28.83 -4.68
N SER A 302 2.88 28.04 -5.75
CA SER A 302 2.27 28.46 -7.01
C SER A 302 1.29 27.41 -7.51
N ILE A 303 0.14 27.83 -8.04
CA ILE A 303 -0.92 26.95 -8.55
C ILE A 303 -1.23 27.33 -9.99
N ASN A 304 -1.37 26.32 -10.85
CA ASN A 304 -1.70 26.48 -12.27
C ASN A 304 -3.14 26.03 -12.55
N LYS A 305 -3.90 26.81 -13.32
CA LYS A 305 -5.22 26.44 -13.84
C LYS A 305 -5.29 26.74 -15.34
N LEU A 306 -5.84 25.79 -16.10
CA LEU A 306 -6.16 26.01 -17.52
C LEU A 306 -7.39 26.93 -17.62
N ILE A 307 -7.30 27.94 -18.49
CA ILE A 307 -8.39 28.87 -18.81
C ILE A 307 -8.60 28.92 -20.33
N MET A 308 -9.81 29.28 -20.76
CA MET A 308 -10.19 29.36 -22.17
C MET A 308 -10.73 30.75 -22.48
N LYS A 309 -10.18 31.39 -23.52
CA LYS A 309 -10.61 32.67 -24.07
C LYS A 309 -11.40 32.44 -25.37
N ASN A 310 -12.63 32.94 -25.41
CA ASN A 310 -13.51 32.90 -26.58
C ASN A 310 -13.57 34.22 -27.33
#